data_AF-A0A0W8FQA0-F1
#
_entry.id   AF-A0A0W8FQA0-F1
#
_cell.length_a   1.000
_cell.length_b   1.000
_cell.length_c   1.000
_cell.angle_alpha   90.00
_cell.angle_beta   90.00
_cell.angle_gamma   90.00
#
_symmetry.space_group_name_H-M   'P 1'
#
loop_
_entity.id
_entity.type
_entity.pdbx_description
1 polymer ?
#
loop_
_entity_poly.entity_id
_entity_poly.type
_entity_poly.pdbx_seq_one_letter_code
_entity_poly.pdbx_strand_id
1 'polypeptide(L)'
;MKDSIYYRQATLLLRILPIVERYPIFALKGGTAINFFIRNMPRLSVDIDLTYIPIDERETAITSIHSTLENIAGDIERLIPNSAVIPRRVGKNIISIYVRVDKCNVKIEPNPVLRGTIYEPVKMTVTPRVQEMFELTAESKVLDIADIYGGKICAALDRQHPRDLFDIKLLLDNEGITSKIRKSFIVHLISHDRPMAELLNPNYQDIRKVFENEFDGMAFIDISLQELEEARDKLILEIRKGMTDQEKQFILSVKKGAPVWKLINLKDVDRFPAVQWKFLNISKMDRKKIKAAIDKLEYCLSL
;
A
#
# COMPACT_ATOMS: atom_id res chain seq x y z
N MET A 1 0.78 3.77 -27.95
CA MET A 1 0.86 3.89 -26.47
C MET A 1 0.08 5.11 -25.97
N LYS A 2 0.28 6.33 -26.53
CA LYS A 2 -0.50 7.53 -26.20
C LYS A 2 -2.02 7.39 -26.47
N ASP A 3 -2.43 6.52 -27.39
CA ASP A 3 -3.86 6.28 -27.69
C ASP A 3 -4.53 5.19 -26.83
N SER A 4 -3.79 4.57 -25.90
CA SER A 4 -4.36 3.53 -25.06
C SER A 4 -5.33 4.11 -24.02
N ILE A 5 -6.30 3.30 -23.58
CA ILE A 5 -7.20 3.70 -22.50
C ILE A 5 -6.44 3.99 -21.20
N TYR A 6 -5.40 3.21 -20.90
CA TYR A 6 -4.55 3.39 -19.72
C TYR A 6 -3.76 4.70 -19.76
N TYR A 7 -3.27 5.12 -20.93
CA TYR A 7 -2.61 6.42 -21.07
C TYR A 7 -3.58 7.57 -20.79
N ARG A 8 -4.79 7.52 -21.36
CA ARG A 8 -5.81 8.56 -21.10
C ARG A 8 -6.25 8.57 -19.62
N GLN A 9 -6.39 7.40 -18.99
CA GLN A 9 -6.66 7.29 -17.55
C GLN A 9 -5.53 7.86 -16.70
N ALA A 10 -4.28 7.54 -17.01
CA ALA A 10 -3.11 8.11 -16.33
C ALA A 10 -3.03 9.64 -16.52
N THR A 11 -3.37 10.14 -17.71
CA THR A 11 -3.47 11.58 -17.98
C THR A 11 -4.53 12.25 -17.10
N LEU A 12 -5.72 11.64 -16.98
CA LEU A 12 -6.77 12.11 -16.08
C LEU A 12 -6.31 12.08 -14.61
N LEU A 13 -5.64 11.00 -14.18
CA LEU A 13 -5.08 10.87 -12.84
C LEU A 13 -4.11 12.03 -12.53
N LEU A 14 -3.20 12.35 -13.46
CA LEU A 14 -2.24 13.45 -13.29
C LEU A 14 -2.92 14.81 -13.17
N ARG A 15 -4.08 15.01 -13.79
CA ARG A 15 -4.91 16.23 -13.62
C ARG A 15 -5.65 16.27 -12.29
N ILE A 16 -5.97 15.11 -11.71
CA ILE A 16 -6.65 14.99 -10.42
C ILE A 16 -5.70 15.20 -9.24
N LEU A 17 -4.44 14.73 -9.33
CA LEU A 17 -3.49 14.80 -8.21
C LEU A 17 -3.32 16.21 -7.59
N PRO A 18 -3.18 17.31 -8.37
CA PRO A 18 -3.09 18.67 -7.81
C PRO A 18 -4.36 19.14 -7.08
N ILE A 19 -5.52 18.53 -7.34
CA ILE A 19 -6.76 18.81 -6.62
C ILE A 19 -6.72 18.08 -5.27
N VAL A 20 -6.36 16.79 -5.28
CA VAL A 20 -6.22 15.97 -4.06
C VAL A 20 -5.18 16.57 -3.11
N GLU A 21 -4.08 17.11 -3.64
CA GLU A 21 -3.00 17.70 -2.85
C GLU A 21 -3.44 18.88 -1.96
N ARG A 22 -4.56 19.54 -2.28
CA ARG A 22 -5.12 20.62 -1.44
C ARG A 22 -5.66 20.13 -0.11
N TYR A 23 -5.81 18.81 0.05
CA TYR A 23 -6.39 18.18 1.22
C TYR A 23 -5.30 17.47 2.04
N PRO A 24 -4.67 18.17 3.01
CA PRO A 24 -3.41 17.74 3.61
C PRO A 24 -3.53 16.52 4.53
N ILE A 25 -4.74 16.03 4.76
CA ILE A 25 -5.05 14.84 5.56
C ILE A 25 -4.70 13.53 4.83
N PHE A 26 -4.38 13.60 3.53
CA PHE A 26 -4.02 12.45 2.72
C PHE A 26 -2.56 12.51 2.28
N ALA A 27 -1.95 11.32 2.17
CA ALA A 27 -0.70 11.09 1.47
C ALA A 27 -0.88 10.00 0.41
N LEU A 28 -0.28 10.20 -0.77
CA LEU A 28 -0.29 9.25 -1.88
C LEU A 28 0.53 8.01 -1.53
N LYS A 29 0.00 6.84 -1.91
CA LYS A 29 0.67 5.55 -1.76
C LYS A 29 0.45 4.65 -2.98
N GLY A 30 0.80 3.38 -2.84
CA GLY A 30 0.42 2.34 -3.80
C GLY A 30 1.19 2.43 -5.11
N GLY A 31 0.61 1.85 -6.17
CA GLY A 31 1.28 1.73 -7.47
C GLY A 31 1.62 3.07 -8.11
N THR A 32 0.78 4.08 -7.90
CA THR A 32 0.98 5.43 -8.47
C THR A 32 2.14 6.15 -7.79
N ALA A 33 2.25 6.09 -6.46
CA ALA A 33 3.42 6.61 -5.76
C ALA A 33 4.72 5.95 -6.25
N ILE A 34 4.74 4.61 -6.34
CA ILE A 34 5.91 3.85 -6.80
C ILE A 34 6.29 4.25 -8.22
N ASN A 35 5.35 4.25 -9.15
CA ASN A 35 5.67 4.34 -10.57
C ASN A 35 5.79 5.79 -11.07
N PHE A 36 5.09 6.76 -10.48
CA PHE A 36 5.11 8.13 -10.98
C PHE A 36 6.06 9.04 -10.21
N PHE A 37 6.34 8.74 -8.95
CA PHE A 37 7.15 9.62 -8.07
C PHE A 37 8.48 9.00 -7.64
N ILE A 38 8.56 7.68 -7.44
CA ILE A 38 9.76 7.02 -6.92
C ILE A 38 10.61 6.40 -8.03
N ARG A 39 9.99 5.55 -8.85
CA ARG A 39 10.61 4.95 -10.03
C ARG A 39 10.34 5.82 -11.23
N ASN A 40 11.25 5.78 -12.21
CA ASN A 40 11.13 6.52 -13.46
C ASN A 40 10.14 5.82 -14.41
N MET A 41 8.89 5.63 -13.94
CA MET A 41 7.75 5.03 -14.65
C MET A 41 8.07 3.76 -15.44
N PRO A 42 8.37 2.63 -14.76
CA PRO A 42 8.58 1.32 -15.38
C PRO A 42 7.26 0.66 -15.83
N ARG A 43 6.10 1.08 -15.30
CA ARG A 43 4.77 0.72 -15.79
C ARG A 43 3.77 1.85 -15.52
N LEU A 44 2.62 1.82 -16.19
CA LEU A 44 1.52 2.74 -15.88
C LEU A 44 0.82 2.38 -14.56
N SER A 45 0.18 3.39 -13.97
CA SER A 45 -0.73 3.26 -12.83
C SER A 45 -1.94 4.17 -13.05
N VAL A 46 -3.13 3.72 -12.64
CA VAL A 46 -4.41 4.37 -13.02
C VAL A 46 -5.34 4.67 -11.85
N ASP A 47 -4.96 4.28 -10.63
CA ASP A 47 -5.72 4.55 -9.40
C ASP A 47 -4.95 5.47 -8.46
N ILE A 48 -5.66 6.23 -7.63
CA ILE A 48 -5.11 7.09 -6.58
C ILE A 48 -5.40 6.44 -5.23
N ASP A 49 -4.42 5.70 -4.71
CA ASP A 49 -4.48 5.16 -3.36
C ASP A 49 -3.95 6.19 -2.35
N LEU A 50 -4.71 6.44 -1.29
CA LEU A 50 -4.37 7.41 -0.25
C LEU A 50 -4.27 6.76 1.13
N THR A 51 -3.35 7.24 1.95
CA THR A 51 -3.35 7.01 3.40
C THR A 51 -3.93 8.23 4.09
N TYR A 52 -4.86 8.00 5.02
CA TYR A 52 -5.31 9.03 5.95
C TYR A 52 -4.26 9.23 7.04
N ILE A 53 -3.66 10.42 7.08
CA ILE A 53 -2.50 10.75 7.91
C ILE A 53 -2.87 10.91 9.40
N PRO A 54 -3.99 11.56 9.79
CA PRO A 54 -4.32 11.69 11.21
C PRO A 54 -4.57 10.34 11.89
N ILE A 55 -4.14 10.23 13.14
CA ILE A 55 -4.37 9.05 13.99
C ILE A 55 -5.61 9.29 14.86
N ASP A 56 -6.73 9.55 14.19
CA ASP A 56 -8.00 9.83 14.86
C ASP A 56 -8.73 8.53 15.25
N GLU A 57 -9.71 8.64 16.14
CA GLU A 57 -10.65 7.53 16.38
C GLU A 57 -11.44 7.19 15.12
N ARG A 58 -11.98 5.96 15.07
CA ARG A 58 -12.60 5.39 13.86
C ARG A 58 -13.70 6.29 13.29
N GLU A 59 -14.61 6.77 14.13
CA GLU A 59 -15.77 7.55 13.68
C GLU A 59 -15.34 8.94 13.18
N THR A 60 -14.41 9.59 13.87
CA THR A 60 -13.81 10.87 13.48
C THR A 60 -13.13 10.76 12.13
N ALA A 61 -12.28 9.75 11.92
CA ALA A 61 -11.60 9.59 10.63
C ALA A 61 -12.58 9.26 9.50
N ILE A 62 -13.60 8.41 9.74
CA ILE A 62 -14.60 8.12 8.71
C ILE A 62 -15.36 9.40 8.32
N THR A 63 -15.72 10.23 9.29
CA THR A 63 -16.39 11.51 9.04
C THR A 63 -15.49 12.48 8.29
N SER A 64 -14.21 12.57 8.66
CA SER A 64 -13.20 13.40 7.99
C SER A 64 -12.94 12.94 6.55
N ILE A 65 -12.81 11.62 6.32
CA ILE A 65 -12.66 11.04 4.98
C ILE A 65 -13.90 11.32 4.14
N HIS A 66 -15.10 11.13 4.70
CA HIS A 66 -16.36 11.41 4.02
C HIS A 66 -16.44 12.84 3.52
N SER A 67 -16.30 13.82 4.42
CA SER A 67 -16.45 15.24 4.08
C SER A 67 -15.36 15.69 3.10
N THR A 68 -14.15 15.16 3.25
CA THR A 68 -13.05 15.47 2.34
C THR A 68 -13.27 14.89 0.95
N LEU A 69 -13.78 13.67 0.83
CA LEU A 69 -14.13 13.09 -0.46
C LEU A 69 -15.29 13.84 -1.15
N GLU A 70 -16.25 14.37 -0.39
CA GLU A 70 -17.30 15.26 -0.94
C GLU A 70 -16.70 16.56 -1.49
N ASN A 71 -15.78 17.19 -0.75
CA ASN A 71 -15.10 18.41 -1.20
C ASN A 71 -14.23 18.14 -2.44
N ILE A 72 -13.45 17.05 -2.46
CA ILE A 72 -12.66 16.63 -3.62
C ILE A 72 -13.58 16.39 -4.82
N ALA A 73 -14.73 15.74 -4.64
CA ALA A 73 -15.68 15.49 -5.72
C ALA A 73 -16.17 16.82 -6.34
N GLY A 74 -16.63 17.76 -5.51
CA GLY A 74 -17.09 19.07 -5.99
C GLY A 74 -16.00 19.88 -6.67
N ASP A 75 -14.75 19.83 -6.18
CA ASP A 75 -13.62 20.48 -6.83
C ASP A 75 -13.28 19.86 -8.18
N ILE A 76 -13.36 18.53 -8.30
CA ILE A 76 -13.13 17.82 -9.56
C ILE A 76 -14.18 18.21 -10.59
N GLU A 77 -15.47 18.16 -10.24
CA GLU A 77 -16.57 18.52 -11.15
C GLU A 77 -16.49 19.97 -11.62
N ARG A 78 -15.99 20.87 -10.75
CA ARG A 78 -15.77 22.27 -11.07
C ARG A 78 -14.55 22.53 -11.97
N LEU A 79 -13.46 21.78 -11.78
CA LEU A 79 -12.15 22.09 -12.39
C LEU A 79 -11.76 21.19 -13.56
N ILE A 80 -12.40 20.02 -13.68
CA ILE A 80 -12.18 19.07 -14.77
C ILE A 80 -13.45 19.05 -15.63
N PRO A 81 -13.45 19.71 -16.80
CA PRO A 81 -14.60 19.73 -17.69
C PRO A 81 -15.08 18.33 -18.05
N ASN A 82 -16.40 18.17 -18.17
CA ASN A 82 -17.07 16.90 -18.51
C ASN A 82 -16.78 15.75 -17.54
N SER A 83 -16.29 16.04 -16.34
CA SER A 83 -16.13 15.03 -15.30
C SER A 83 -17.45 14.74 -14.58
N ALA A 84 -17.64 13.49 -14.22
CA ALA A 84 -18.70 13.05 -13.32
C ALA A 84 -18.07 12.25 -12.18
N VAL A 85 -18.41 12.57 -10.93
CA VAL A 85 -17.87 11.88 -9.77
C VAL A 85 -18.93 10.98 -9.16
N ILE A 86 -18.63 9.67 -9.09
CA ILE A 86 -19.53 8.66 -8.55
C ILE A 86 -19.00 8.19 -7.19
N PRO A 87 -19.68 8.52 -6.09
CA PRO A 87 -19.25 8.09 -4.77
C PRO A 87 -19.57 6.62 -4.52
N ARG A 88 -18.62 5.90 -3.94
CA ARG A 88 -18.85 4.59 -3.34
C ARG A 88 -19.08 4.76 -1.84
N ARG A 89 -20.23 4.29 -1.37
CA ARG A 89 -20.67 4.42 0.02
C ARG A 89 -20.66 3.07 0.76
N VAL A 90 -20.40 3.13 2.07
CA VAL A 90 -20.68 2.05 3.04
C VAL A 90 -21.54 2.65 4.15
N GLY A 91 -22.78 2.19 4.25
CA GLY A 91 -23.80 2.90 5.02
C GLY A 91 -23.98 4.32 4.47
N LYS A 92 -23.97 5.31 5.36
CA LYS A 92 -24.05 6.73 4.98
C LYS A 92 -22.74 7.34 4.47
N ASN A 93 -21.61 6.67 4.69
CA ASN A 93 -20.29 7.27 4.52
C ASN A 93 -19.69 7.02 3.13
N ILE A 94 -19.14 8.05 2.48
CA ILE A 94 -18.32 7.90 1.27
C ILE A 94 -16.96 7.37 1.70
N ILE A 95 -16.49 6.31 1.03
CA ILE A 95 -15.20 5.67 1.33
C ILE A 95 -14.22 5.68 0.16
N SER A 96 -14.72 5.94 -1.05
CA SER A 96 -13.92 6.17 -2.26
C SER A 96 -14.80 6.86 -3.29
N ILE A 97 -14.19 7.48 -4.29
CA ILE A 97 -14.90 8.10 -5.42
C ILE A 97 -14.32 7.63 -6.74
N TYR A 98 -15.17 7.51 -7.75
CA TYR A 98 -14.77 7.22 -9.13
C TYR A 98 -14.97 8.47 -9.99
N VAL A 99 -13.90 8.93 -10.61
CA VAL A 99 -13.93 10.10 -11.50
C VAL A 99 -13.99 9.60 -12.93
N ARG A 100 -15.09 9.91 -13.62
CA ARG A 100 -15.29 9.55 -15.02
C ARG A 100 -15.15 10.78 -15.91
N VAL A 101 -14.33 10.66 -16.96
CA VAL A 101 -14.25 11.62 -18.06
C VAL A 101 -14.18 10.81 -19.35
N ASP A 102 -15.13 11.05 -20.26
CA ASP A 102 -15.31 10.25 -21.47
C ASP A 102 -15.38 8.74 -21.17
N LYS A 103 -14.43 7.95 -21.70
CA LYS A 103 -14.31 6.50 -21.46
C LYS A 103 -13.34 6.16 -20.32
N CYS A 104 -12.74 7.15 -19.68
CA CYS A 104 -11.74 6.97 -18.64
C CYS A 104 -12.38 6.97 -17.25
N ASN A 105 -11.84 6.15 -16.36
CA ASN A 105 -12.27 6.08 -14.96
C ASN A 105 -11.02 6.06 -14.07
N VAL A 106 -10.95 6.95 -13.08
CA VAL A 106 -9.88 6.97 -12.07
C VAL A 106 -10.53 6.82 -10.70
N LYS A 107 -10.08 5.83 -9.92
CA LYS A 107 -10.54 5.64 -8.55
C LYS A 107 -9.67 6.45 -7.60
N ILE A 108 -10.30 7.13 -6.63
CA ILE A 108 -9.62 7.74 -5.48
C ILE A 108 -10.05 6.98 -4.23
N GLU A 109 -9.12 6.31 -3.58
CA GLU A 109 -9.37 5.38 -2.48
C GLU A 109 -8.45 5.64 -1.28
N PRO A 110 -8.94 6.38 -0.27
CA PRO A 110 -8.34 6.39 1.05
C PRO A 110 -8.47 5.02 1.73
N ASN A 111 -7.42 4.55 2.40
CA ASN A 111 -7.51 3.40 3.30
C ASN A 111 -8.00 3.87 4.68
N PRO A 112 -9.22 3.48 5.13
CA PRO A 112 -9.75 3.92 6.42
C PRO A 112 -9.24 3.08 7.61
N VAL A 113 -8.53 1.98 7.35
CA VAL A 113 -8.08 1.03 8.38
C VAL A 113 -6.63 1.30 8.77
N LEU A 114 -5.72 1.32 7.78
CA LEU A 114 -4.30 1.63 7.97
C LEU A 114 -4.11 3.15 7.96
N ARG A 115 -4.41 3.76 9.11
CA ARG A 115 -4.32 5.20 9.35
C ARG A 115 -3.04 5.55 10.11
N GLY A 116 -2.54 6.77 9.87
CA GLY A 116 -1.22 7.19 10.37
C GLY A 116 -0.10 6.88 9.38
N THR A 117 1.07 7.41 9.71
CA THR A 117 2.32 7.21 8.95
C THR A 117 3.41 6.81 9.92
N ILE A 118 4.25 5.83 9.55
CA ILE A 118 5.34 5.37 10.41
C ILE A 118 6.53 6.32 10.26
N TYR A 119 6.75 6.82 9.05
CA TYR A 119 7.70 7.89 8.76
C TYR A 119 6.99 9.06 8.10
N GLU A 120 7.59 10.25 8.22
CA GLU A 120 7.03 11.48 7.67
C GLU A 120 6.86 11.39 6.14
N PRO A 121 5.67 11.70 5.59
CA PRO A 121 5.47 11.83 4.16
C PRO A 121 6.35 12.92 3.53
N VAL A 122 6.75 12.71 2.28
CA VAL A 122 7.65 13.58 1.54
C VAL A 122 6.89 14.24 0.40
N LYS A 123 7.05 15.55 0.21
CA LYS A 123 6.53 16.24 -0.97
C LYS A 123 7.41 15.90 -2.17
N MET A 124 6.82 15.37 -3.23
CA MET A 124 7.54 14.93 -4.43
C MET A 124 6.85 15.46 -5.69
N THR A 125 7.65 15.68 -6.73
CA THR A 125 7.18 15.92 -8.10
C THR A 125 7.25 14.61 -8.88
N VAL A 126 6.39 14.44 -9.87
CA VAL A 126 6.47 13.30 -10.79
C VAL A 126 7.83 13.22 -11.48
N THR A 127 8.28 12.01 -11.80
CA THR A 127 9.59 11.73 -12.41
C THR A 127 9.72 12.29 -13.83
N PRO A 128 10.96 12.52 -14.33
CA PRO A 128 11.18 13.08 -15.67
C PRO A 128 10.47 12.32 -16.78
N ARG A 129 10.45 10.98 -16.75
CA ARG A 129 9.77 10.18 -17.78
C ARG A 129 8.25 10.41 -17.77
N VAL A 130 7.64 10.67 -16.61
CA VAL A 130 6.21 11.04 -16.53
C VAL A 130 5.99 12.41 -17.17
N GLN A 131 6.84 13.39 -16.86
CA GLN A 131 6.75 14.74 -17.42
C GLN A 131 6.90 14.72 -18.95
N GLU A 132 7.89 14.00 -19.46
CA GLU A 132 8.13 13.84 -20.90
C GLU A 132 6.98 13.09 -21.59
N MET A 133 6.48 12.01 -20.99
CA MET A 133 5.45 11.18 -21.61
C MET A 133 4.11 11.89 -21.70
N PHE A 134 3.70 12.58 -20.62
CA PHE A 134 2.38 13.18 -20.50
C PHE A 134 2.35 14.69 -20.76
N GLU A 135 3.51 15.34 -20.86
CA GLU A 135 3.63 16.80 -21.00
C GLU A 135 2.91 17.55 -19.85
N LEU A 136 2.88 16.92 -18.67
CA LEU A 136 2.25 17.40 -17.45
C LEU A 136 3.23 17.32 -16.28
N THR A 137 3.13 18.29 -15.37
CA THR A 137 3.79 18.23 -14.07
C THR A 137 2.74 18.15 -12.97
N ALA A 138 3.04 17.37 -11.94
CA ALA A 138 2.21 17.23 -10.75
C ALA A 138 3.10 17.06 -9.53
N GLU A 139 2.68 17.67 -8.42
CA GLU A 139 3.27 17.46 -7.10
C GLU A 139 2.27 16.76 -6.20
N SER A 140 2.76 15.94 -5.29
CA SER A 140 1.94 15.36 -4.24
C SER A 140 2.76 15.09 -2.98
N LYS A 141 2.09 15.11 -1.82
CA LYS A 141 2.58 14.51 -0.58
C LYS A 141 2.50 13.00 -0.70
N VAL A 142 3.65 12.35 -0.79
CA VAL A 142 3.81 10.91 -0.97
C VAL A 142 4.26 10.29 0.35
N LEU A 143 3.76 9.10 0.70
CA LEU A 143 4.29 8.35 1.84
C LEU A 143 5.80 8.11 1.69
N ASP A 144 6.51 7.99 2.81
CA ASP A 144 7.90 7.58 2.78
C ASP A 144 8.06 6.24 2.04
N ILE A 145 9.16 6.10 1.30
CA ILE A 145 9.48 4.90 0.54
C ILE A 145 9.41 3.63 1.39
N ALA A 146 9.80 3.72 2.67
CA ALA A 146 9.73 2.59 3.60
C ALA A 146 8.29 2.15 3.88
N ASP A 147 7.35 3.10 3.98
CA ASP A 147 5.94 2.82 4.27
C ASP A 147 5.21 2.29 3.05
N ILE A 148 5.54 2.81 1.87
CA ILE A 148 5.01 2.29 0.60
C ILE A 148 5.43 0.84 0.42
N TYR A 149 6.73 0.55 0.54
CA TYR A 149 7.21 -0.81 0.34
C TYR A 149 6.88 -1.75 1.49
N GLY A 150 6.82 -1.26 2.74
CA GLY A 150 6.35 -2.06 3.88
C GLY A 150 4.95 -2.63 3.65
N GLY A 151 4.01 -1.79 3.19
CA GLY A 151 2.67 -2.24 2.80
C GLY A 151 2.65 -3.08 1.52
N LYS A 152 3.49 -2.73 0.53
CA LYS A 152 3.61 -3.49 -0.74
C LYS A 152 4.09 -4.92 -0.52
N ILE A 153 5.04 -5.12 0.40
CA ILE A 153 5.52 -6.46 0.78
C ILE A 153 4.38 -7.30 1.36
N CYS A 154 3.57 -6.74 2.27
CA CYS A 154 2.39 -7.46 2.79
C CYS A 154 1.41 -7.84 1.66
N ALA A 155 1.11 -6.91 0.75
CA ALA A 155 0.23 -7.18 -0.38
C ALA A 155 0.81 -8.28 -1.31
N ALA A 156 2.11 -8.22 -1.60
CA ALA A 156 2.79 -9.21 -2.43
C ALA A 156 2.75 -10.61 -1.82
N LEU A 157 2.97 -10.74 -0.51
CA LEU A 157 2.92 -12.03 0.20
C LEU A 157 1.50 -12.57 0.37
N ASP A 158 0.50 -11.69 0.53
CA ASP A 158 -0.90 -12.06 0.69
C ASP A 158 -1.52 -12.55 -0.64
N ARG A 159 -1.62 -11.64 -1.61
CA ARG A 159 -2.39 -11.87 -2.85
C ARG A 159 -1.53 -12.23 -4.06
N GLN A 160 -0.20 -12.09 -3.97
CA GLN A 160 0.77 -12.47 -5.03
C GLN A 160 0.43 -11.92 -6.43
N HIS A 161 -0.25 -10.77 -6.50
CA HIS A 161 -0.64 -10.20 -7.79
C HIS A 161 0.61 -9.81 -8.59
N PRO A 162 0.68 -10.11 -9.90
CA PRO A 162 1.81 -9.72 -10.77
C PRO A 162 2.29 -8.28 -10.63
N ARG A 163 1.39 -7.29 -10.51
CA ARG A 163 1.75 -5.88 -10.26
C ARG A 163 2.53 -5.66 -8.96
N ASP A 164 2.16 -6.37 -7.89
CA ASP A 164 2.89 -6.27 -6.62
C ASP A 164 4.24 -6.96 -6.72
N LEU A 165 4.30 -8.15 -7.32
CA LEU A 165 5.56 -8.87 -7.52
C LEU A 165 6.52 -8.10 -8.42
N PHE A 166 6.01 -7.40 -9.43
CA PHE A 166 6.80 -6.51 -10.27
C PHE A 166 7.38 -5.34 -9.48
N ASP A 167 6.55 -4.64 -8.71
CA ASP A 167 7.00 -3.54 -7.86
C ASP A 167 8.05 -4.05 -6.82
N ILE A 168 7.89 -5.28 -6.30
CA ILE A 168 8.84 -5.94 -5.40
C ILE A 168 10.14 -6.32 -6.10
N LYS A 169 10.09 -6.88 -7.32
CA LYS A 169 11.29 -7.18 -8.09
C LYS A 169 12.14 -5.93 -8.26
N LEU A 170 11.51 -4.82 -8.67
CA LEU A 170 12.21 -3.55 -8.82
C LEU A 170 12.74 -3.01 -7.49
N LEU A 171 12.08 -3.26 -6.36
CA LEU A 171 12.67 -2.96 -5.05
C LEU A 171 13.94 -3.79 -4.82
N LEU A 172 13.87 -5.10 -5.02
CA LEU A 172 14.97 -6.04 -4.76
C LEU A 172 16.17 -5.83 -5.69
N ASP A 173 15.95 -5.35 -6.91
CA ASP A 173 16.99 -5.06 -7.89
C ASP A 173 17.64 -3.68 -7.68
N ASN A 174 17.05 -2.82 -6.84
CA ASN A 174 17.58 -1.48 -6.52
C ASN A 174 18.08 -1.42 -5.07
N GLU A 175 17.29 -0.88 -4.14
CA GLU A 175 17.72 -0.65 -2.75
C GLU A 175 17.70 -1.92 -1.89
N GLY A 176 16.97 -2.94 -2.32
CA GLY A 176 16.68 -4.12 -1.49
C GLY A 176 15.84 -3.77 -0.26
N ILE A 177 15.73 -4.73 0.66
CA ILE A 177 14.96 -4.56 1.91
C ILE A 177 15.84 -3.91 2.97
N THR A 178 15.89 -2.58 2.98
CA THR A 178 16.61 -1.81 4.00
C THR A 178 16.02 -2.04 5.40
N SER A 179 16.79 -1.72 6.46
CA SER A 179 16.29 -1.76 7.84
C SER A 179 15.01 -0.92 8.03
N LYS A 180 14.93 0.25 7.39
CA LYS A 180 13.77 1.14 7.44
C LYS A 180 12.52 0.49 6.82
N ILE A 181 12.67 -0.10 5.62
CA ILE A 181 11.60 -0.84 4.93
C ILE A 181 11.17 -2.05 5.74
N ARG A 182 12.13 -2.84 6.26
CA ARG A 182 11.83 -4.05 7.04
C ARG A 182 11.04 -3.73 8.31
N LYS A 183 11.42 -2.68 9.04
CA LYS A 183 10.65 -2.22 10.21
C LYS A 183 9.24 -1.77 9.83
N SER A 184 9.08 -1.06 8.71
CA SER A 184 7.75 -0.68 8.22
C SER A 184 6.92 -1.90 7.83
N PHE A 185 7.51 -2.88 7.14
CA PHE A 185 6.89 -4.17 6.86
C PHE A 185 6.41 -4.86 8.14
N ILE A 186 7.21 -4.86 9.21
CA ILE A 186 6.83 -5.46 10.50
C ILE A 186 5.60 -4.74 11.09
N VAL A 187 5.54 -3.40 11.03
CA VAL A 187 4.35 -2.65 11.48
C VAL A 187 3.13 -3.00 10.63
N HIS A 188 3.28 -3.12 9.31
CA HIS A 188 2.20 -3.55 8.43
C HIS A 188 1.77 -5.00 8.69
N LEU A 189 2.71 -5.90 8.98
CA LEU A 189 2.47 -7.31 9.31
C LEU A 189 1.63 -7.45 10.58
N ILE A 190 1.95 -6.71 11.64
CA ILE A 190 1.19 -6.73 12.89
C ILE A 190 -0.16 -5.98 12.76
N SER A 191 -0.32 -5.16 11.73
CA SER A 191 -1.58 -4.45 11.42
C SER A 191 -2.50 -5.24 10.48
N HIS A 192 -1.99 -6.32 9.88
CA HIS A 192 -2.68 -7.04 8.82
C HIS A 192 -3.78 -7.96 9.36
N ASP A 193 -4.86 -8.20 8.61
CA ASP A 193 -5.95 -9.09 9.04
C ASP A 193 -5.56 -10.57 9.02
N ARG A 194 -4.81 -11.00 8.00
CA ARG A 194 -4.21 -12.36 7.91
C ARG A 194 -3.36 -12.70 9.15
N PRO A 195 -3.29 -14.00 9.53
CA PRO A 195 -2.32 -14.48 10.51
C PRO A 195 -0.88 -14.16 10.08
N MET A 196 -0.06 -13.63 11.00
CA MET A 196 1.32 -13.22 10.69
C MET A 196 2.16 -14.36 10.10
N ALA A 197 2.00 -15.58 10.63
CA ALA A 197 2.70 -16.76 10.13
C ALA A 197 2.34 -17.11 8.66
N GLU A 198 1.13 -16.77 8.19
CA GLU A 198 0.72 -17.03 6.80
C GLU A 198 1.31 -16.01 5.82
N LEU A 199 1.64 -14.80 6.28
CA LEU A 199 2.39 -13.84 5.47
C LEU A 199 3.88 -14.17 5.43
N LEU A 200 4.44 -14.66 6.54
CA LEU A 200 5.86 -15.06 6.64
C LEU A 200 6.16 -16.42 5.97
N ASN A 201 5.13 -17.25 5.79
CA ASN A 201 5.19 -18.51 5.08
C ASN A 201 3.93 -18.68 4.21
N PRO A 202 3.84 -17.93 3.09
CA PRO A 202 2.66 -17.93 2.25
C PRO A 202 2.56 -19.19 1.39
N ASN A 203 1.33 -19.63 1.14
CA ASN A 203 1.07 -20.65 0.12
C ASN A 203 1.16 -20.01 -1.26
N TYR A 204 1.80 -20.68 -2.21
CA TYR A 204 2.01 -20.13 -3.55
C TYR A 204 0.71 -20.17 -4.34
N GLN A 205 0.38 -19.05 -4.97
CA GLN A 205 -0.75 -18.94 -5.87
C GLN A 205 -0.28 -19.15 -7.31
N ASP A 206 -1.10 -19.81 -8.13
CA ASP A 206 -0.91 -19.82 -9.58
C ASP A 206 -1.37 -18.46 -10.14
N ILE A 207 -0.39 -17.65 -10.55
CA ILE A 207 -0.60 -16.29 -11.02
C ILE A 207 -0.61 -16.20 -12.54
N ARG A 208 -0.50 -17.30 -13.28
CA ARG A 208 -0.36 -17.32 -14.75
C ARG A 208 -1.51 -16.59 -15.45
N LYS A 209 -2.76 -16.95 -15.11
CA LYS A 209 -3.94 -16.31 -15.73
C LYS A 209 -4.02 -14.82 -15.42
N VAL A 210 -3.65 -14.40 -14.22
CA VAL A 210 -3.66 -12.98 -13.83
C VAL A 210 -2.53 -12.23 -14.53
N PHE A 211 -1.38 -12.87 -14.70
CA PHE A 211 -0.26 -12.32 -15.46
C PHE A 211 -0.65 -12.07 -16.91
N GLU A 212 -1.16 -13.10 -17.61
CA GLU A 212 -1.55 -13.03 -19.02
C GLU A 212 -2.67 -12.01 -19.28
N ASN A 213 -3.66 -11.91 -18.38
CA ASN A 213 -4.85 -11.08 -18.62
C ASN A 213 -4.75 -9.64 -18.06
N GLU A 214 -3.98 -9.42 -16.99
CA GLU A 214 -4.00 -8.16 -16.25
C GLU A 214 -2.65 -7.45 -16.15
N PHE A 215 -1.55 -8.09 -16.59
CA PHE A 215 -0.21 -7.53 -16.43
C PHE A 215 0.64 -7.56 -17.70
N ASP A 216 0.51 -8.58 -18.53
CA ASP A 216 1.23 -8.65 -19.80
C ASP A 216 0.94 -7.41 -20.67
N GLY A 217 1.99 -6.77 -21.19
CA GLY A 217 1.92 -5.49 -21.91
C GLY A 217 1.62 -4.23 -21.07
N MET A 218 1.51 -4.33 -19.73
CA MET A 218 1.32 -3.16 -18.84
C MET A 218 2.63 -2.46 -18.46
N ALA A 219 3.74 -3.21 -18.44
CA ALA A 219 5.07 -2.69 -18.14
C ALA A 219 5.79 -2.22 -19.40
N PHE A 220 6.68 -1.24 -19.24
CA PHE A 220 7.60 -0.79 -20.29
C PHE A 220 8.93 -1.54 -20.28
N ILE A 221 9.08 -2.47 -19.34
CA ILE A 221 10.22 -3.34 -19.19
C ILE A 221 9.69 -4.76 -19.40
N ASP A 222 10.31 -5.51 -20.30
CA ASP A 222 9.98 -6.89 -20.53
C ASP A 222 10.22 -7.69 -19.25
N ILE A 223 9.22 -8.48 -18.88
CA ILE A 223 9.25 -9.28 -17.66
C ILE A 223 8.44 -10.54 -17.89
N SER A 224 9.07 -11.68 -17.63
CA SER A 224 8.43 -12.98 -17.69
C SER A 224 7.67 -13.32 -16.40
N LEU A 225 6.73 -14.26 -16.52
CA LEU A 225 6.07 -14.88 -15.36
C LEU A 225 7.09 -15.47 -14.38
N GLN A 226 8.10 -16.17 -14.91
CA GLN A 226 9.15 -16.81 -14.11
C GLN A 226 9.90 -15.80 -13.25
N GLU A 227 10.27 -14.63 -13.80
CA GLU A 227 10.95 -13.59 -13.03
C GLU A 227 10.10 -13.03 -11.87
N LEU A 228 8.78 -12.99 -12.02
CA LEU A 228 7.88 -12.59 -10.92
C LEU A 228 7.80 -13.65 -9.83
N GLU A 229 7.79 -14.93 -10.22
CA GLU A 229 7.82 -16.05 -9.28
C GLU A 229 9.17 -16.12 -8.54
N GLU A 230 10.28 -15.90 -9.23
CA GLU A 230 11.61 -15.79 -8.62
C GLU A 230 11.71 -14.59 -7.68
N ALA A 231 11.09 -13.45 -8.03
CA ALA A 231 11.02 -12.29 -7.15
C ALA A 231 10.22 -12.58 -5.86
N ARG A 232 9.14 -13.36 -5.94
CA ARG A 232 8.41 -13.86 -4.75
C ARG A 232 9.33 -14.71 -3.87
N ASP A 233 10.06 -15.64 -4.45
CA ASP A 233 10.95 -16.54 -3.72
C ASP A 233 12.08 -15.77 -3.03
N LYS A 234 12.69 -14.84 -3.76
CA LYS A 234 13.73 -13.94 -3.23
C LYS A 234 13.18 -13.05 -2.11
N LEU A 235 11.98 -12.49 -2.25
CA LEU A 235 11.35 -11.69 -1.20
C LEU A 235 11.22 -12.47 0.11
N ILE A 236 10.70 -13.70 0.04
CA ILE A 236 10.51 -14.56 1.22
C ILE A 236 11.87 -14.86 1.88
N LEU A 237 12.89 -15.16 1.07
CA LEU A 237 14.24 -15.44 1.55
C LEU A 237 14.87 -14.22 2.25
N GLU A 238 14.79 -13.04 1.63
CA GLU A 238 15.35 -11.79 2.16
C GLU A 238 14.67 -11.38 3.48
N ILE A 239 13.35 -11.55 3.59
CA ILE A 239 12.63 -11.29 4.85
C ILE A 239 13.09 -12.23 5.96
N ARG A 240 13.20 -13.54 5.66
CA ARG A 240 13.62 -14.55 6.65
C ARG A 240 15.05 -14.34 7.14
N LYS A 241 15.97 -14.02 6.21
CA LYS A 241 17.39 -13.77 6.53
C LYS A 241 17.62 -12.41 7.16
N GLY A 242 16.88 -11.39 6.73
CA GLY A 242 17.09 -10.01 7.13
C GLY A 242 16.49 -9.62 8.48
N MET A 243 15.50 -10.37 8.99
CA MET A 243 14.91 -10.10 10.30
C MET A 243 15.89 -10.38 11.44
N THR A 244 16.11 -9.37 12.28
CA THR A 244 16.94 -9.47 13.48
C THR A 244 16.23 -10.24 14.59
N ASP A 245 16.96 -10.77 15.57
CA ASP A 245 16.36 -11.45 16.72
C ASP A 245 15.44 -10.53 17.52
N GLN A 246 15.78 -9.24 17.65
CA GLN A 246 14.92 -8.25 18.30
C GLN A 246 13.58 -8.08 17.55
N GLU A 247 13.62 -8.01 16.22
CA GLU A 247 12.42 -7.91 15.38
C GLU A 247 11.55 -9.17 15.46
N LYS A 248 12.15 -10.37 15.45
CA LYS A 248 11.43 -11.64 15.62
C LYS A 248 10.76 -11.72 17.00
N GLN A 249 11.50 -11.38 18.06
CA GLN A 249 10.97 -11.34 19.42
C GLN A 249 9.87 -10.29 19.58
N PHE A 250 9.96 -9.15 18.89
CA PHE A 250 8.88 -8.16 18.85
C PHE A 250 7.61 -8.76 18.26
N ILE A 251 7.66 -9.34 17.06
CA ILE A 251 6.50 -9.96 16.40
C ILE A 251 5.85 -11.02 17.31
N LEU A 252 6.67 -11.84 17.95
CA LEU A 252 6.21 -12.86 18.89
C LEU A 252 5.55 -12.26 20.14
N SER A 253 6.12 -11.20 20.71
CA SER A 253 5.56 -10.49 21.87
C SER A 253 4.18 -9.89 21.57
N VAL A 254 4.00 -9.38 20.34
CA VAL A 254 2.69 -8.91 19.85
C VAL A 254 1.69 -10.06 19.86
N LYS A 255 2.06 -11.22 19.30
CA LYS A 255 1.16 -12.39 19.23
C LYS A 255 0.81 -12.95 20.62
N LYS A 256 1.73 -12.83 21.57
CA LYS A 256 1.55 -13.19 22.99
C LYS A 256 0.63 -12.20 23.74
N GLY A 257 0.25 -11.07 23.12
CA GLY A 257 -0.60 -10.04 23.73
C GLY A 257 0.13 -9.12 24.71
N ALA A 258 1.47 -9.20 24.78
CA ALA A 258 2.31 -8.39 25.66
C ALA A 258 3.47 -7.79 24.85
N PRO A 259 3.19 -6.81 23.96
CA PRO A 259 4.17 -6.28 23.02
C PRO A 259 5.32 -5.54 23.71
N VAL A 260 6.54 -5.81 23.30
CA VAL A 260 7.76 -5.16 23.82
C VAL A 260 8.23 -4.09 22.83
N TRP A 261 7.59 -2.92 22.85
CA TRP A 261 7.77 -1.83 21.87
C TRP A 261 9.22 -1.36 21.66
N LYS A 262 10.04 -1.39 22.71
CA LYS A 262 11.47 -1.03 22.60
C LYS A 262 12.25 -1.87 21.59
N LEU A 263 11.78 -3.08 21.26
CA LEU A 263 12.45 -3.98 20.32
C LEU A 263 12.34 -3.53 18.86
N ILE A 264 11.23 -2.87 18.47
CA ILE A 264 11.11 -2.34 17.10
C ILE A 264 11.80 -0.98 16.94
N ASN A 265 12.00 -0.26 18.06
CA ASN A 265 12.63 1.05 18.12
C ASN A 265 12.02 2.03 17.10
N LEU A 266 10.68 2.13 17.13
CA LEU A 266 9.87 3.08 16.38
C LEU A 266 8.95 3.80 17.37
N LYS A 267 8.68 5.08 17.11
CA LYS A 267 7.80 5.90 17.96
C LYS A 267 6.34 5.65 17.58
N ASP A 268 5.45 5.76 18.57
CA ASP A 268 4.00 5.82 18.41
C ASP A 268 3.31 4.63 17.69
N VAL A 269 4.02 3.51 17.45
CA VAL A 269 3.45 2.32 16.77
C VAL A 269 2.26 1.75 17.54
N ASP A 270 2.29 1.85 18.87
CA ASP A 270 1.23 1.42 19.80
C ASP A 270 -0.06 2.25 19.68
N ARG A 271 0.02 3.42 19.04
CA ARG A 271 -1.12 4.33 18.83
C ARG A 271 -1.81 4.09 17.49
N PHE A 272 -1.22 3.32 16.57
CA PHE A 272 -1.86 3.09 15.28
C PHE A 272 -3.16 2.28 15.43
N PRO A 273 -4.27 2.73 14.81
CA PRO A 273 -5.55 2.07 15.01
C PRO A 273 -5.60 0.61 14.57
N ALA A 274 -4.91 0.25 13.49
CA ALA A 274 -4.85 -1.13 13.01
C ALA A 274 -4.03 -2.03 13.95
N VAL A 275 -2.98 -1.48 14.56
CA VAL A 275 -2.18 -2.16 15.58
C VAL A 275 -3.04 -2.42 16.82
N GLN A 276 -3.73 -1.40 17.34
CA GLN A 276 -4.66 -1.54 18.47
C GLN A 276 -5.78 -2.55 18.19
N TRP A 277 -6.32 -2.55 16.95
CA TRP A 277 -7.31 -3.53 16.51
C TRP A 277 -6.77 -4.96 16.54
N LYS A 278 -5.51 -5.16 16.11
CA LYS A 278 -4.85 -6.47 16.22
C LYS A 278 -4.76 -6.95 17.65
N PHE A 279 -4.36 -6.08 18.58
CA PHE A 279 -4.29 -6.42 20.00
C PHE A 279 -5.64 -6.79 20.59
N LEU A 280 -6.69 -6.03 20.25
CA LEU A 280 -8.05 -6.34 20.67
C LEU A 280 -8.52 -7.70 20.14
N ASN A 281 -8.15 -8.06 18.90
CA ASN A 281 -8.48 -9.37 18.35
C ASN A 281 -7.73 -10.48 19.05
N ILE A 282 -6.44 -10.30 19.35
CA ILE A 282 -5.61 -11.27 20.08
C ILE A 282 -6.15 -11.49 21.50
N SER A 283 -6.54 -10.43 22.22
CA SER A 283 -7.05 -10.55 23.59
C SER A 283 -8.38 -11.31 23.69
N LYS A 284 -9.15 -11.38 22.60
CA LYS A 284 -10.41 -12.12 22.48
C LYS A 284 -10.23 -13.55 21.99
N MET A 285 -9.01 -13.99 21.65
CA MET A 285 -8.78 -15.35 21.17
C MET A 285 -8.84 -16.39 22.30
N ASP A 286 -9.34 -17.58 21.98
CA ASP A 286 -9.27 -18.73 22.89
C ASP A 286 -7.82 -19.17 23.16
N ARG A 287 -7.53 -19.64 24.39
CA ARG A 287 -6.18 -20.02 24.82
C ARG A 287 -5.54 -21.10 23.94
N LYS A 288 -6.29 -22.10 23.47
CA LYS A 288 -5.76 -23.15 22.59
C LYS A 288 -5.42 -22.59 21.21
N LYS A 289 -6.27 -21.70 20.69
CA LYS A 289 -6.02 -21.00 19.41
C LYS A 289 -4.82 -20.06 19.49
N ILE A 290 -4.62 -19.37 20.61
CA ILE A 290 -3.43 -18.53 20.84
C ILE A 290 -2.19 -19.40 20.83
N LYS A 291 -2.16 -20.50 21.61
CA LYS A 291 -1.00 -21.41 21.67
C LYS A 291 -0.63 -21.94 20.29
N ALA A 292 -1.58 -22.52 19.55
CA ALA A 292 -1.31 -23.04 18.21
C ALA A 292 -0.80 -21.95 17.23
N ALA A 293 -1.31 -20.72 17.35
CA ALA A 293 -0.86 -19.62 16.51
C ALA A 293 0.50 -19.06 16.92
N ILE A 294 0.91 -19.20 18.18
CA ILE A 294 2.25 -18.92 18.67
C ILE A 294 3.22 -19.97 18.14
N ASP A 295 2.92 -21.27 18.32
CA ASP A 295 3.79 -22.37 17.88
C ASP A 295 4.08 -22.28 16.37
N LYS A 296 3.05 -22.01 15.56
CA LYS A 296 3.21 -21.80 14.10
C LYS A 296 4.09 -20.59 13.77
N LEU A 297 3.99 -19.53 14.56
CA LEU A 297 4.75 -18.30 14.35
C LEU A 297 6.22 -18.47 14.80
N GLU A 298 6.47 -19.14 15.91
CA GLU A 298 7.82 -19.50 16.39
C GLU A 298 8.55 -20.33 15.33
N TYR A 299 7.89 -21.35 14.76
CA TYR A 299 8.41 -22.11 13.63
C TYR A 299 8.79 -21.22 12.43
N CYS A 300 7.90 -20.30 12.03
CA CYS A 300 8.16 -19.40 10.90
C CYS A 300 9.31 -18.41 11.15
N LEU A 301 9.50 -18.00 12.41
CA LEU A 301 10.57 -17.08 12.82
C LEU A 301 11.88 -17.80 13.13
N SER A 302 11.85 -19.13 13.19
CA SER A 302 12.96 -19.98 13.66
C SER A 302 13.39 -19.65 15.09
N LEU A 303 12.40 -19.50 15.98
CA LEU A 303 12.55 -19.27 17.42
C LEU A 303 12.14 -20.50 18.24
#